data_AF-A0A6M0RUD6-F1
#
_entry.id   AF-A0A6M0RUD6-F1
#
_cell.length_a   1.000
_cell.length_b   1.000
_cell.length_c   1.000
_cell.angle_alpha   90.00
_cell.angle_beta   90.00
_cell.angle_gamma   90.00
#
_symmetry.space_group_name_H-M   'P 1'
#
loop_
_entity.id
_entity.type
_entity.pdbx_description
1 polymer ?
#
loop_
_entity_poly.entity_id
_entity_poly.type
_entity_poly.pdbx_seq_one_letter_code
_entity_poly.pdbx_strand_id
1 'polypeptide(L)'
;MVAIVRLGALLGLILLSSCSRHLNMSRIETDIQDNIERQGRRLTLKDVICPNRVKQQAEAYFRCVGELPDGGQFTINVIQQDDQGTIAWDVPSSKVIINLVSLEEKIQEDIREAVGKSLAVDCRDTYRINKRGDSFECDVVGAGTVAAGRVESVLVKVNGESNLEWQEVIVGAIPTAAPQPGTEGNATPAATPDDATADEDPPDTSTTASNPGTESSAAGEETGENEGDRP
;
A
#
# COMPACT_ATOMS: atom_id res chain seq x y z
N MET A 1 22.74 -84.44 2.02
CA MET A 1 24.00 -83.66 1.97
C MET A 1 23.81 -82.57 0.93
N VAL A 2 23.99 -81.26 1.14
CA VAL A 2 24.27 -80.41 2.33
C VAL A 2 23.64 -79.03 2.00
N ALA A 3 22.92 -78.28 2.84
CA ALA A 3 22.25 -78.55 4.13
C ALA A 3 21.14 -77.47 4.33
N ILE A 4 20.95 -76.92 5.54
CA ILE A 4 20.01 -75.81 5.85
C ILE A 4 20.78 -74.71 6.57
N VAL A 5 20.55 -73.44 6.21
CA VAL A 5 20.93 -72.27 7.03
C VAL A 5 19.70 -71.36 7.16
N ARG A 6 19.28 -71.09 8.40
CA ARG A 6 18.26 -70.08 8.74
C ARG A 6 18.93 -68.93 9.48
N LEU A 7 18.93 -67.74 8.89
CA LEU A 7 19.35 -66.47 9.51
C LEU A 7 18.86 -65.32 8.60
N GLY A 8 18.24 -64.24 9.05
CA GLY A 8 17.62 -63.93 10.35
C GLY A 8 16.85 -62.60 10.20
N ALA A 9 15.54 -62.58 10.44
CA ALA A 9 14.69 -61.46 10.08
C ALA A 9 14.71 -60.31 11.12
N LEU A 10 15.66 -59.38 10.98
CA LEU A 10 15.67 -58.12 11.72
C LEU A 10 14.79 -57.09 11.01
N LEU A 11 13.48 -57.15 11.27
CA LEU A 11 12.51 -56.17 10.79
C LEU A 11 12.61 -54.88 11.63
N GLY A 12 13.68 -54.12 11.43
CA GLY A 12 13.97 -52.88 12.15
C GLY A 12 12.96 -51.77 11.85
N LEU A 13 11.92 -51.66 12.67
CA LEU A 13 10.89 -50.64 12.53
C LEU A 13 11.44 -49.27 12.96
N ILE A 14 12.06 -48.55 12.01
CA ILE A 14 12.53 -47.18 12.25
C ILE A 14 11.31 -46.29 12.42
N LEU A 15 10.94 -46.05 13.68
CA LEU A 15 9.99 -45.02 14.06
C LEU A 15 10.63 -43.65 13.78
N LEU A 16 10.48 -43.18 12.55
CA LEU A 16 10.72 -41.79 12.18
C LEU A 16 9.73 -40.92 12.96
N SER A 17 10.13 -40.50 14.16
CA SER A 17 9.42 -39.53 14.96
C SER A 17 9.43 -38.20 14.20
N SER A 18 8.40 -37.99 13.39
CA SER A 18 8.20 -36.75 12.65
C SER A 18 7.88 -35.64 13.64
N CYS A 19 8.93 -35.02 14.17
CA CYS A 19 8.88 -33.73 14.86
C CYS A 19 8.34 -32.71 13.86
N SER A 20 7.01 -32.62 13.81
CA SER A 20 6.28 -31.74 12.90
C SER A 20 6.74 -30.31 13.15
N ARG A 21 7.59 -29.80 12.27
CA ARG A 21 8.07 -28.43 12.37
C ARG A 21 6.91 -27.49 12.12
N HIS A 22 6.86 -26.44 12.93
CA HIS A 22 5.87 -25.37 12.82
C HIS A 22 6.57 -24.09 12.38
N LEU A 23 5.87 -23.29 11.59
CA LEU A 23 6.33 -21.95 11.26
C LEU A 23 6.29 -21.06 12.52
N ASN A 24 7.23 -20.13 12.63
CA ASN A 24 7.22 -19.10 13.67
C ASN A 24 6.22 -18.00 13.24
N MET A 25 4.99 -18.05 13.75
CA MET A 25 3.94 -17.07 13.44
C MET A 25 4.38 -15.65 13.78
N SER A 26 4.82 -15.39 15.01
CA SER A 26 5.19 -14.04 15.45
C SER A 26 6.30 -13.40 14.63
N ARG A 27 7.24 -14.20 14.11
CA ARG A 27 8.20 -13.70 13.12
C ARG A 27 7.54 -13.36 11.78
N ILE A 28 6.67 -14.22 11.26
CA ILE A 28 5.96 -14.00 9.99
C ILE A 28 5.04 -12.77 10.08
N GLU A 29 4.36 -12.59 11.21
CA GLU A 29 3.49 -11.46 11.51
C GLU A 29 4.27 -10.14 11.44
N THR A 30 5.42 -10.04 12.12
CA THR A 30 6.33 -8.88 12.01
C THR A 30 6.97 -8.73 10.62
N ASP A 31 7.52 -9.80 10.04
CA ASP A 31 8.18 -9.77 8.71
C ASP A 31 7.20 -9.34 7.59
N ILE A 32 5.89 -9.58 7.75
CA ILE A 32 4.82 -9.09 6.87
C ILE A 32 4.47 -7.63 7.19
N GLN A 33 4.23 -7.27 8.46
CA GLN A 33 3.87 -5.90 8.85
C GLN A 33 4.93 -4.88 8.40
N ASP A 34 6.20 -5.11 8.77
CA ASP A 34 7.34 -4.26 8.41
C ASP A 34 7.46 -4.04 6.90
N ASN A 35 6.98 -5.00 6.10
CA ASN A 35 7.07 -4.95 4.65
C ASN A 35 5.88 -4.22 4.02
N ILE A 36 4.67 -4.44 4.51
CA ILE A 36 3.47 -3.70 4.09
C ILE A 36 3.62 -2.20 4.39
N GLU A 37 4.10 -1.84 5.59
CA GLU A 37 4.32 -0.43 5.97
C GLU A 37 5.47 0.23 5.19
N ARG A 38 6.50 -0.54 4.83
CA ARG A 38 7.61 -0.08 3.97
C ARG A 38 7.18 0.11 2.51
N GLN A 39 6.20 -0.66 2.03
CA GLN A 39 5.70 -0.61 0.64
C GLN A 39 4.57 0.40 0.42
N GLY A 40 3.72 0.65 1.43
CA GLY A 40 2.75 1.74 1.42
C GLY A 40 3.25 2.90 2.29
N ARG A 41 3.82 3.96 1.70
CA ARG A 41 4.53 5.04 2.43
C ARG A 41 3.67 5.88 3.37
N ARG A 42 2.36 5.60 3.43
CA ARG A 42 1.33 6.26 4.23
C ARG A 42 0.38 5.25 4.89
N LEU A 43 0.79 3.98 4.95
CA LEU A 43 0.09 2.86 5.57
C LEU A 43 0.82 2.49 6.86
N THR A 44 0.08 2.43 7.95
CA THR A 44 0.54 1.95 9.25
C THR A 44 -0.49 0.94 9.73
N LEU A 45 -0.04 -0.23 10.15
CA LEU A 45 -0.91 -1.26 10.68
C LEU A 45 -0.97 -1.15 12.20
N LYS A 46 -2.08 -1.62 12.77
CA LYS A 46 -2.20 -1.87 14.20
C LYS A 46 -1.54 -3.21 14.56
N ASP A 47 -1.74 -4.22 13.71
CA ASP A 47 -1.34 -5.60 13.94
C ASP A 47 -1.39 -6.41 12.62
N VAL A 48 -0.74 -7.56 12.58
CA VAL A 48 -0.91 -8.61 11.56
C VAL A 48 -1.12 -9.94 12.27
N ILE A 49 -2.32 -10.51 12.13
CA ILE A 49 -2.75 -11.69 12.88
C ILE A 49 -2.78 -12.92 11.96
N CYS A 50 -1.90 -13.89 12.20
CA CYS A 50 -1.82 -15.16 11.47
C CYS A 50 -2.39 -16.35 12.28
N PRO A 51 -2.60 -17.53 11.68
CA PRO A 51 -3.17 -18.67 12.38
C PRO A 51 -2.14 -19.34 13.31
N ASN A 52 -2.28 -19.15 14.62
CA ASN A 52 -1.44 -19.63 15.75
C ASN A 52 -0.51 -20.87 15.56
N ARG A 53 -0.87 -21.87 14.75
CA ARG A 53 -0.03 -23.04 14.44
C ARG A 53 -0.18 -23.53 12.99
N VAL A 54 0.56 -22.93 12.07
CA VAL A 54 0.78 -23.51 10.72
C VAL A 54 1.94 -24.52 10.76
N LYS A 55 1.83 -25.64 10.03
CA LYS A 55 2.91 -26.62 9.85
C LYS A 55 3.84 -26.17 8.70
N GLN A 56 5.13 -26.47 8.81
CA GLN A 56 6.04 -26.34 7.66
C GLN A 56 5.67 -27.38 6.60
N GLN A 57 5.30 -26.89 5.41
CA GLN A 57 4.88 -27.72 4.27
C GLN A 57 4.93 -26.86 3.00
N ALA A 58 5.70 -27.29 2.00
CA ALA A 58 5.74 -26.63 0.69
C ALA A 58 4.34 -26.51 0.06
N GLU A 59 4.10 -25.41 -0.66
CA GLU A 59 2.84 -25.03 -1.32
C GLU A 59 1.63 -24.88 -0.39
N ALA A 60 1.78 -25.01 0.93
CA ALA A 60 0.67 -24.88 1.87
C ALA A 60 0.25 -23.41 2.05
N TYR A 61 -1.02 -23.14 1.75
CA TYR A 61 -1.66 -21.83 1.82
C TYR A 61 -2.31 -21.57 3.18
N PHE A 62 -2.22 -20.33 3.65
CA PHE A 62 -3.00 -19.81 4.78
C PHE A 62 -3.34 -18.33 4.58
N ARG A 63 -4.09 -17.75 5.52
CA ARG A 63 -4.45 -16.33 5.53
C ARG A 63 -4.07 -15.71 6.86
N CYS A 64 -3.57 -14.48 6.79
CA CYS A 64 -3.46 -13.58 7.93
C CYS A 64 -4.44 -12.41 7.74
N VAL A 65 -4.66 -11.62 8.79
CA VAL A 65 -5.49 -10.41 8.77
C VAL A 65 -4.61 -9.23 9.15
N GLY A 66 -4.51 -8.22 8.29
CA GLY A 66 -3.94 -6.93 8.65
C GLY A 66 -5.01 -6.06 9.30
N GLU A 67 -4.73 -5.53 10.49
CA GLU A 67 -5.58 -4.55 11.17
C GLU A 67 -5.06 -3.13 10.96
N LEU A 68 -5.97 -2.17 10.77
CA LEU A 68 -5.67 -0.74 10.74
C LEU A 68 -5.97 -0.09 12.11
N PRO A 69 -5.30 1.04 12.45
CA PRO A 69 -5.58 1.79 13.68
C PRO A 69 -7.03 2.32 13.82
N ASP A 70 -7.80 2.39 12.74
CA ASP A 70 -9.22 2.77 12.74
C ASP A 70 -10.19 1.58 12.87
N GLY A 71 -9.67 0.36 13.02
CA GLY A 71 -10.45 -0.88 13.08
C GLY A 71 -10.80 -1.47 11.71
N GLY A 72 -10.34 -0.87 10.60
CA GLY A 72 -10.39 -1.52 9.29
C GLY A 72 -9.56 -2.81 9.27
N GLN A 73 -10.03 -3.82 8.53
CA GLN A 73 -9.34 -5.10 8.38
C GLN A 73 -9.24 -5.51 6.91
N PHE A 74 -8.15 -6.20 6.55
CA PHE A 74 -7.96 -6.77 5.21
C PHE A 74 -7.28 -8.14 5.24
N THR A 75 -7.59 -8.98 4.25
CA THR A 75 -6.98 -10.31 4.10
C THR A 75 -5.56 -10.19 3.56
N ILE A 76 -4.65 -10.97 4.11
CA ILE A 76 -3.30 -11.22 3.57
C ILE A 76 -3.25 -12.69 3.18
N ASN A 77 -3.01 -12.97 1.90
CA ASN A 77 -2.81 -14.32 1.39
C ASN A 77 -1.35 -14.74 1.65
N VAL A 78 -1.11 -15.96 2.13
CA VAL A 78 0.26 -16.47 2.37
C VAL A 78 0.42 -17.88 1.82
N ILE A 79 1.48 -18.12 1.06
CA ILE A 79 1.85 -19.41 0.47
C ILE A 79 3.27 -19.77 0.94
N GLN A 80 3.44 -20.96 1.50
CA GLN A 80 4.77 -21.52 1.76
C GLN A 80 5.43 -21.92 0.43
N GLN A 81 6.61 -21.39 0.14
CA GLN A 81 7.37 -21.72 -1.08
C GLN A 81 8.14 -23.05 -0.92
N ASP A 82 8.49 -23.44 0.30
CA ASP A 82 9.25 -24.65 0.61
C ASP A 82 8.85 -25.27 1.96
N ASP A 83 9.52 -26.37 2.34
CA ASP A 83 9.37 -27.03 3.64
C ASP A 83 10.35 -26.51 4.71
N GLN A 84 11.19 -25.52 4.38
CA GLN A 84 12.11 -24.84 5.30
C GLN A 84 11.45 -23.62 5.97
N GLY A 85 10.36 -23.12 5.40
CA GLY A 85 9.53 -22.04 5.91
C GLY A 85 9.66 -20.71 5.17
N THR A 86 10.20 -20.70 3.96
CA THR A 86 10.14 -19.53 3.08
C THR A 86 8.68 -19.28 2.67
N ILE A 87 8.22 -18.04 2.71
CA ILE A 87 6.86 -17.66 2.32
C ILE A 87 6.86 -16.59 1.22
N ALA A 88 5.85 -16.67 0.35
CA ALA A 88 5.36 -15.55 -0.45
C ALA A 88 3.99 -15.12 0.11
N TRP A 89 3.64 -13.85 -0.07
CA TRP A 89 2.36 -13.32 0.34
C TRP A 89 1.90 -12.21 -0.60
N ASP A 90 0.60 -11.97 -0.64
CA ASP A 90 -0.03 -10.88 -1.38
C ASP A 90 -1.17 -10.27 -0.56
N VAL A 91 -1.46 -8.98 -0.83
CA VAL A 91 -2.65 -8.31 -0.34
C VAL A 91 -3.54 -7.99 -1.54
N PRO A 92 -4.71 -8.64 -1.69
CA PRO A 92 -5.64 -8.32 -2.76
C PRO A 92 -6.41 -7.02 -2.46
N SER A 93 -6.75 -6.28 -3.52
CA SER A 93 -7.63 -5.11 -3.42
C SER A 93 -8.98 -5.46 -2.79
N SER A 94 -9.44 -4.60 -1.88
CA SER A 94 -10.62 -4.82 -1.03
C SER A 94 -11.35 -3.51 -0.72
N LYS A 95 -12.34 -3.55 0.18
CA LYS A 95 -13.07 -2.35 0.63
C LYS A 95 -12.28 -1.46 1.62
N VAL A 96 -11.11 -1.92 2.09
CA VAL A 96 -10.30 -1.27 3.14
C VAL A 96 -8.89 -0.93 2.66
N ILE A 97 -8.33 -1.70 1.72
CA ILE A 97 -7.01 -1.48 1.12
C ILE A 97 -7.06 -1.70 -0.39
N ILE A 98 -6.31 -0.91 -1.15
CA ILE A 98 -6.12 -1.03 -2.59
C ILE A 98 -4.67 -1.50 -2.82
N ASN A 99 -4.51 -2.60 -3.55
CA ASN A 99 -3.25 -2.97 -4.17
C ASN A 99 -3.09 -2.16 -5.45
N LEU A 100 -2.12 -1.26 -5.44
CA LEU A 100 -1.90 -0.31 -6.53
C LEU A 100 -1.18 -0.94 -7.71
N VAL A 101 -0.31 -1.95 -7.49
CA VAL A 101 0.35 -2.67 -8.59
C VAL A 101 -0.69 -3.44 -9.43
N SER A 102 -1.60 -4.18 -8.79
CA SER A 102 -2.69 -4.86 -9.51
C SER A 102 -3.71 -3.89 -10.13
N LEU A 103 -3.77 -2.65 -9.66
CA LEU A 103 -4.57 -1.59 -10.28
C LEU A 103 -3.85 -1.00 -11.51
N GLU A 104 -2.54 -0.74 -11.42
CA GLU A 104 -1.69 -0.31 -12.54
C GLU A 104 -1.75 -1.33 -13.68
N GLU A 105 -1.55 -2.62 -13.38
CA GLU A 105 -1.64 -3.71 -14.36
C GLU A 105 -2.99 -3.70 -15.10
N LYS A 106 -4.11 -3.56 -14.35
CA LYS A 106 -5.45 -3.45 -14.93
C LYS A 106 -5.63 -2.18 -15.76
N ILE A 107 -5.22 -1.01 -15.29
CA ILE A 107 -5.34 0.25 -16.05
C ILE A 107 -4.53 0.15 -17.36
N GLN A 108 -3.33 -0.44 -17.31
CA GLN A 108 -2.49 -0.66 -18.49
C GLN A 108 -3.09 -1.67 -19.47
N GLU A 109 -3.88 -2.64 -19.00
CA GLU A 109 -4.66 -3.56 -19.83
C GLU A 109 -5.89 -2.89 -20.46
N ASP A 110 -6.73 -2.22 -19.66
CA ASP A 110 -7.92 -1.50 -20.12
C ASP A 110 -7.57 -0.43 -21.18
N ILE A 111 -6.47 0.30 -20.99
CA ILE A 111 -5.93 1.25 -21.99
C ILE A 111 -5.50 0.50 -23.27
N ARG A 112 -4.79 -0.63 -23.13
CA ARG A 112 -4.28 -1.39 -24.27
C ARG A 112 -5.40 -1.95 -25.14
N GLU A 113 -6.49 -2.42 -24.53
CA GLU A 113 -7.70 -2.82 -25.25
C GLU A 113 -8.40 -1.63 -25.91
N ALA A 114 -8.58 -0.51 -25.19
CA ALA A 114 -9.32 0.65 -25.67
C ALA A 114 -8.63 1.43 -26.81
N VAL A 115 -7.28 1.50 -26.84
CA VAL A 115 -6.54 2.32 -27.82
C VAL A 115 -5.47 1.58 -28.62
N GLY A 116 -5.28 0.28 -28.39
CA GLY A 116 -4.29 -0.55 -29.10
C GLY A 116 -2.83 -0.23 -28.77
N LYS A 117 -2.56 0.46 -27.66
CA LYS A 117 -1.20 0.85 -27.22
C LYS A 117 -1.01 0.51 -25.75
N SER A 118 0.11 -0.15 -25.42
CA SER A 118 0.58 -0.22 -24.04
C SER A 118 1.14 1.14 -23.62
N LEU A 119 0.55 1.74 -22.59
CA LEU A 119 1.15 2.82 -21.81
C LEU A 119 1.61 2.23 -20.48
N ALA A 120 2.67 2.78 -19.88
CA ALA A 120 3.03 2.46 -18.50
C ALA A 120 2.32 3.45 -17.55
N VAL A 121 1.89 2.98 -16.40
CA VAL A 121 1.18 3.76 -15.37
C VAL A 121 1.84 3.54 -14.02
N ASP A 122 2.03 4.62 -13.25
CA ASP A 122 2.71 4.65 -11.95
C ASP A 122 1.83 5.33 -10.90
N CYS A 123 1.35 4.56 -9.92
CA CYS A 123 0.55 5.03 -8.78
C CYS A 123 1.40 5.34 -7.52
N ARG A 124 2.74 5.30 -7.63
CA ARG A 124 3.78 5.77 -6.69
C ARG A 124 3.92 5.07 -5.33
N ASP A 125 2.93 4.30 -4.89
CA ASP A 125 2.90 3.48 -3.67
C ASP A 125 2.45 2.06 -4.05
N THR A 126 2.81 1.01 -3.29
CA THR A 126 2.26 -0.35 -3.53
C THR A 126 0.85 -0.53 -2.96
N TYR A 127 0.58 0.12 -1.82
CA TYR A 127 -0.67 -0.04 -1.08
C TYR A 127 -1.24 1.30 -0.60
N ARG A 128 -2.57 1.46 -0.70
CA ARG A 128 -3.30 2.65 -0.23
C ARG A 128 -4.54 2.25 0.57
N ILE A 129 -4.80 2.92 1.69
CA ILE A 129 -6.05 2.75 2.46
C ILE A 129 -7.23 3.22 1.59
N ASN A 130 -8.21 2.35 1.39
CA ASN A 130 -9.40 2.60 0.58
C ASN A 130 -10.37 3.52 1.35
N LYS A 131 -10.64 4.71 0.82
CA LYS A 131 -11.63 5.65 1.35
C LYS A 131 -12.75 5.87 0.34
N ARG A 132 -13.99 5.59 0.74
CA ARG A 132 -15.18 5.73 -0.11
C ARG A 132 -15.33 7.18 -0.59
N GLY A 133 -15.46 7.38 -1.90
CA GLY A 133 -15.58 8.71 -2.51
C GLY A 133 -14.25 9.49 -2.63
N ASP A 134 -13.13 8.88 -2.26
CA ASP A 134 -11.79 9.42 -2.52
C ASP A 134 -11.45 9.34 -4.03
N SER A 135 -10.45 10.12 -4.45
CA SER A 135 -9.84 9.98 -5.77
C SER A 135 -8.36 10.31 -5.73
N PHE A 136 -7.61 9.73 -6.65
CA PHE A 136 -6.18 10.01 -6.82
C PHE A 136 -5.75 9.89 -8.27
N GLU A 137 -4.54 10.35 -8.56
CA GLU A 137 -3.96 10.28 -9.89
C GLU A 137 -2.80 9.30 -9.89
N CYS A 138 -2.68 8.55 -10.98
CA CYS A 138 -1.49 7.79 -11.32
C CYS A 138 -0.88 8.41 -12.59
N ASP A 139 0.45 8.55 -12.63
CA ASP A 139 1.15 9.18 -13.75
C ASP A 139 1.20 8.22 -14.96
N VAL A 140 1.13 8.76 -16.17
CA VAL A 140 1.45 8.00 -17.38
C VAL A 140 2.94 8.14 -17.69
N VAL A 141 3.68 7.05 -17.54
CA VAL A 141 5.13 7.04 -17.72
C VAL A 141 5.49 6.88 -19.20
N GLY A 142 5.98 7.96 -19.80
CA GLY A 142 6.47 8.00 -21.18
C GLY A 142 5.55 8.76 -22.15
N ALA A 143 5.92 8.76 -23.44
CA ALA A 143 5.25 9.58 -24.46
C ALA A 143 3.94 8.95 -24.98
N GLY A 144 2.97 8.74 -24.09
CA GLY A 144 1.66 8.21 -24.44
C GLY A 144 0.84 9.18 -25.30
N THR A 145 0.58 8.81 -26.55
CA THR A 145 -0.33 9.55 -27.45
C THR A 145 -1.53 8.68 -27.84
N VAL A 146 -2.73 9.21 -27.67
CA VAL A 146 -3.99 8.67 -28.18
C VAL A 146 -4.52 9.59 -29.29
N ALA A 147 -5.61 9.21 -29.96
CA ALA A 147 -6.22 10.05 -31.00
C ALA A 147 -6.67 11.45 -30.49
N ALA A 148 -6.94 11.58 -29.19
CA ALA A 148 -7.34 12.82 -28.52
C ALA A 148 -6.18 13.70 -28.01
N GLY A 149 -4.91 13.27 -28.13
CA GLY A 149 -3.74 14.01 -27.65
C GLY A 149 -2.75 13.17 -26.85
N ARG A 150 -1.94 13.83 -26.01
CA ARG A 150 -1.05 13.16 -25.05
C ARG A 150 -1.84 12.78 -23.79
N VAL A 151 -1.58 11.61 -23.22
CA VAL A 151 -2.02 11.24 -21.86
C VAL A 151 -0.88 11.51 -20.88
N GLU A 152 -1.14 12.22 -19.78
CA GLU A 152 -0.12 12.55 -18.77
C GLU A 152 -0.45 11.97 -17.38
N SER A 153 -1.73 11.84 -17.01
CA SER A 153 -2.17 11.11 -15.82
C SER A 153 -3.49 10.37 -16.06
N VAL A 154 -3.83 9.48 -15.12
CA VAL A 154 -5.09 8.73 -15.03
C VAL A 154 -5.75 9.07 -13.69
N LEU A 155 -6.99 9.60 -13.73
CA LEU A 155 -7.77 9.87 -12.52
C LEU A 155 -8.53 8.61 -12.06
N VAL A 156 -8.18 8.14 -10.86
CA VAL A 156 -8.63 6.92 -10.20
C VAL A 156 -9.70 7.29 -9.15
N LYS A 157 -10.97 6.97 -9.41
CA LYS A 157 -12.11 7.25 -8.51
C LYS A 157 -12.48 6.04 -7.65
N VAL A 158 -12.80 6.24 -6.37
CA VAL A 158 -13.03 5.16 -5.40
C VAL A 158 -14.52 4.95 -5.11
N ASN A 159 -15.17 4.14 -5.94
CA ASN A 159 -16.57 3.74 -5.78
C ASN A 159 -16.72 2.63 -4.72
N GLY A 160 -17.62 2.85 -3.75
CA GLY A 160 -17.52 2.23 -2.42
C GLY A 160 -18.01 0.78 -2.22
N GLU A 161 -18.28 0.02 -3.28
CA GLU A 161 -19.06 -1.23 -3.18
C GLU A 161 -18.23 -2.51 -3.40
N SER A 162 -17.57 -2.69 -4.56
CA SER A 162 -16.65 -3.81 -4.82
C SER A 162 -15.78 -3.61 -6.08
N ASN A 163 -14.60 -4.26 -6.09
CA ASN A 163 -13.76 -4.62 -7.25
C ASN A 163 -13.71 -3.67 -8.47
N LEU A 164 -13.23 -2.44 -8.29
CA LEU A 164 -12.58 -1.63 -9.36
C LEU A 164 -13.33 -1.53 -10.71
N GLU A 165 -14.67 -1.67 -10.69
CA GLU A 165 -15.39 -2.15 -11.88
C GLU A 165 -15.60 -1.08 -12.96
N TRP A 166 -15.43 0.19 -12.58
CA TRP A 166 -15.30 1.31 -13.50
C TRP A 166 -14.61 2.48 -12.81
N GLN A 167 -13.66 3.06 -13.52
CA GLN A 167 -13.16 4.40 -13.27
C GLN A 167 -13.27 5.16 -14.58
N GLU A 168 -13.78 6.39 -14.50
CA GLU A 168 -13.70 7.32 -15.61
C GLU A 168 -12.23 7.72 -15.75
N VAL A 169 -11.48 6.96 -16.54
CA VAL A 169 -10.16 7.33 -17.04
C VAL A 169 -10.38 8.52 -17.97
N ILE A 170 -10.52 9.70 -17.37
CA ILE A 170 -10.48 10.98 -18.07
C ILE A 170 -9.03 11.16 -18.48
N VAL A 171 -8.67 10.51 -19.60
CA VAL A 171 -7.51 10.89 -20.40
C VAL A 171 -7.64 12.38 -20.60
N GLY A 172 -6.71 13.14 -20.02
CA GLY A 172 -6.66 14.58 -20.19
C GLY A 172 -6.48 14.90 -21.67
N ALA A 173 -7.59 15.21 -22.36
CA ALA A 173 -7.51 15.98 -23.57
C ALA A 173 -6.71 17.24 -23.22
N ILE A 174 -5.71 17.55 -24.06
CA ILE A 174 -4.88 18.76 -23.92
C ILE A 174 -5.83 19.92 -23.60
N PRO A 175 -5.55 20.76 -22.59
CA PRO A 175 -6.37 21.95 -22.32
C PRO A 175 -6.37 22.81 -23.57
N THR A 176 -7.41 22.61 -24.37
CA THR A 176 -7.65 23.34 -25.61
C THR A 176 -8.03 24.72 -25.14
N ALA A 177 -7.03 25.60 -25.10
CA ALA A 177 -7.19 26.99 -24.71
C ALA A 177 -8.41 27.52 -25.48
N ALA A 178 -9.48 27.80 -24.75
CA ALA A 178 -10.77 28.10 -25.34
C ALA A 178 -10.57 29.23 -26.36
N PRO A 179 -11.01 29.08 -27.63
CA PRO A 179 -10.78 30.10 -28.65
C PRO A 179 -11.29 31.44 -28.13
N GLN A 180 -10.37 32.34 -27.77
CA GLN A 180 -10.77 33.60 -27.16
C GLN A 180 -11.58 34.36 -28.22
N PRO A 181 -12.83 34.77 -27.92
CA PRO A 181 -13.61 35.57 -28.85
C PRO A 181 -12.81 36.84 -29.16
N GLY A 182 -12.60 37.09 -30.46
CA GLY A 182 -11.46 37.87 -30.91
C GLY A 182 -11.45 39.32 -30.40
N THR A 183 -10.30 39.75 -29.88
CA THR A 183 -9.97 41.17 -29.81
C THR A 183 -9.61 41.65 -31.20
N GLU A 184 -10.63 41.94 -32.02
CA GLU A 184 -10.43 42.72 -33.24
C GLU A 184 -9.82 44.09 -32.87
N GLY A 185 -8.87 44.53 -33.69
CA GLY A 185 -7.85 45.47 -33.24
C GLY A 185 -8.33 46.90 -33.03
N ASN A 186 -7.56 47.64 -32.25
CA ASN A 186 -7.33 49.05 -32.53
C ASN A 186 -5.84 49.38 -32.29
N ALA A 187 -5.31 50.37 -32.99
CA ALA A 187 -3.86 50.64 -33.01
C ALA A 187 -3.54 52.14 -32.98
N THR A 188 -2.66 52.54 -32.05
CA THR A 188 -1.75 53.72 -32.14
C THR A 188 -2.45 55.10 -31.99
N PRO A 189 -1.79 56.21 -31.54
CA PRO A 189 -0.40 56.41 -31.07
C PRO A 189 -0.20 57.05 -29.66
N ALA A 190 0.96 56.71 -29.05
CA ALA A 190 2.01 57.56 -28.42
C ALA A 190 1.77 58.78 -27.47
N ALA A 191 2.86 59.13 -26.75
CA ALA A 191 3.12 60.35 -25.93
C ALA A 191 2.52 60.35 -24.49
N THR A 192 3.15 60.80 -23.39
CA THR A 192 4.45 61.46 -23.07
C THR A 192 4.88 61.07 -21.62
N PRO A 193 6.18 61.03 -21.22
CA PRO A 193 6.61 60.78 -19.83
C PRO A 193 6.65 62.04 -18.93
N ASP A 194 6.70 61.84 -17.60
CA ASP A 194 7.19 62.72 -16.49
C ASP A 194 6.43 62.35 -15.18
N ASP A 195 6.87 62.59 -13.93
CA ASP A 195 8.20 62.57 -13.30
C ASP A 195 8.03 62.53 -11.75
N ALA A 196 8.99 61.95 -11.02
CA ALA A 196 9.21 62.01 -9.54
C ALA A 196 8.02 61.58 -8.61
N THR A 197 8.15 61.44 -7.27
CA THR A 197 9.28 61.64 -6.30
C THR A 197 9.25 60.56 -5.20
N ALA A 198 10.27 60.54 -4.34
CA ALA A 198 10.41 59.77 -3.07
C ALA A 198 9.39 60.22 -1.97
N ASP A 199 9.37 59.77 -0.71
CA ASP A 199 10.28 59.00 0.18
C ASP A 199 9.49 57.81 0.84
N GLU A 200 9.79 57.13 1.97
CA GLU A 200 10.73 57.29 3.11
C GLU A 200 11.04 55.90 3.76
N ASP A 201 11.86 55.84 4.83
CA ASP A 201 12.46 54.64 5.46
C ASP A 201 11.60 54.02 6.62
N PRO A 202 11.99 52.87 7.25
CA PRO A 202 11.28 52.19 8.36
C PRO A 202 11.81 52.73 9.74
N PRO A 203 11.74 52.04 10.92
CA PRO A 203 11.16 50.74 11.35
C PRO A 203 10.21 50.93 12.60
N ASP A 204 10.10 50.16 13.71
CA ASP A 204 10.83 48.99 14.25
C ASP A 204 10.13 48.24 15.43
N THR A 205 10.59 47.02 15.69
CA THR A 205 10.54 46.23 16.96
C THR A 205 9.24 45.57 17.48
N SER A 206 9.48 44.56 18.34
CA SER A 206 8.65 44.08 19.48
C SER A 206 7.45 43.14 19.13
N THR A 207 7.06 42.13 19.93
CA THR A 207 7.43 41.75 21.32
C THR A 207 7.50 40.23 21.57
N THR A 208 8.50 39.84 22.36
CA THR A 208 8.76 38.62 23.16
C THR A 208 7.59 37.90 23.86
N ALA A 209 7.56 36.55 23.78
CA ALA A 209 7.28 35.57 24.87
C ALA A 209 7.49 34.14 24.30
N SER A 210 8.20 33.15 24.85
CA SER A 210 8.73 32.83 26.20
C SER A 210 7.68 32.45 27.26
N ASN A 211 7.46 31.15 27.44
CA ASN A 211 7.18 30.57 28.76
C ASN A 211 7.55 29.06 28.84
N PRO A 212 8.34 28.60 29.84
CA PRO A 212 8.60 27.18 30.12
C PRO A 212 7.86 26.65 31.37
N GLY A 213 7.68 25.33 31.44
CA GLY A 213 7.19 24.57 32.62
C GLY A 213 6.81 23.15 32.18
N THR A 214 7.35 22.02 32.66
CA THR A 214 7.89 21.55 33.98
C THR A 214 6.83 20.84 34.82
N GLU A 215 7.23 19.71 35.42
CA GLU A 215 6.48 18.86 36.38
C GLU A 215 5.27 18.06 35.84
N SER A 216 4.92 16.86 36.35
CA SER A 216 5.63 15.98 37.31
C SER A 216 5.26 14.49 37.16
N SER A 217 5.94 13.65 37.94
CA SER A 217 5.90 12.19 38.07
C SER A 217 4.52 11.51 38.19
N ALA A 218 4.46 10.26 37.72
CA ALA A 218 3.90 9.15 38.51
C ALA A 218 4.50 7.80 38.06
N ALA A 219 4.86 6.94 39.02
CA ALA A 219 5.09 5.51 38.77
C ALA A 219 3.85 4.73 39.22
N GLY A 220 3.54 3.62 38.55
CA GLY A 220 2.41 2.75 38.86
C GLY A 220 2.83 1.29 38.75
N GLU A 221 3.14 0.69 39.88
CA GLU A 221 3.58 -0.71 40.01
C GLU A 221 2.49 -1.48 40.76
N GLU A 222 1.67 -2.27 40.05
CA GLU A 222 0.71 -3.18 40.67
C GLU A 222 0.83 -4.59 40.06
N THR A 223 1.25 -5.54 40.91
CA THR A 223 1.25 -6.97 40.63
C THR A 223 -0.14 -7.56 40.90
N GLY A 224 -0.83 -7.98 39.83
CA GLY A 224 -2.16 -8.60 39.91
C GLY A 224 -2.12 -10.12 39.77
N GLU A 225 -1.81 -10.84 40.87
CA GLU A 225 -2.11 -12.28 40.96
C GLU A 225 -3.64 -12.49 41.00
N ASN A 226 -4.16 -13.46 40.24
CA ASN A 226 -5.55 -13.90 40.35
C ASN A 226 -5.66 -15.42 40.16
N GLU A 227 -5.42 -16.14 41.25
CA GLU A 227 -5.51 -17.61 41.32
C GLU A 227 -6.99 -18.04 41.48
N GLY A 228 -7.69 -18.14 40.34
CA GLY A 228 -9.12 -18.47 40.27
C GLY A 228 -9.41 -19.97 40.22
N ASP A 229 -9.42 -20.62 41.39
CA ASP A 229 -9.79 -22.04 41.57
C ASP A 229 -11.30 -22.33 41.39
N ARG A 230 -11.62 -23.60 41.10
CA ARG A 230 -12.93 -24.30 41.19
C ARG A 230 -14.09 -23.98 40.22
N PRO A 231 -15.05 -24.92 40.08
CA PRO A 231 -15.04 -26.35 40.44
C PRO A 231 -15.17 -27.33 39.25
#